data_AF-A0A3B9BTS7-F1
#
_entry.id   AF-A0A3B9BTS7-F1
#
_cell.length_a   1.000
_cell.length_b   1.000
_cell.length_c   1.000
_cell.angle_alpha   90.00
_cell.angle_beta   90.00
_cell.angle_gamma   90.00
#
_symmetry.space_group_name_H-M   'P 1'
#
loop_
_entity.id
_entity.type
_entity.pdbx_description
1 polymer ?
#
loop_
_entity_poly.entity_id
_entity_poly.type
_entity_poly.pdbx_seq_one_letter_code
_entity_poly.pdbx_strand_id
1 'polypeptide(L)' 'MSKIFDLPEAHRSAIVEMALSDHISFGDIRAEYGLQEKQVKALMRDTLRPASYKTWRKRVRDFGTRRAHYK' A
#
# COMPACT_ATOMS: atom_id res chain seq x y z
N MET A 1 -7.81 -15.01 -9.18
CA MET A 1 -6.40 -15.02 -8.73
C MET A 1 -5.75 -13.73 -9.19
N SER A 2 -5.53 -12.76 -8.28
CA SER A 2 -5.12 -11.42 -8.70
C SER A 2 -3.63 -11.33 -8.95
N LYS A 3 -3.28 -11.16 -10.23
CA LYS A 3 -1.96 -11.01 -10.85
C LYS A 3 -1.21 -9.76 -10.34
N ILE A 4 -0.65 -9.80 -9.12
CA ILE A 4 0.40 -8.84 -8.74
C ILE A 4 1.66 -9.10 -9.59
N PHE A 5 1.84 -10.33 -10.05
CA PHE A 5 2.99 -10.79 -10.82
C PHE A 5 3.02 -10.37 -12.30
N ASP A 6 1.91 -9.88 -12.85
CA ASP A 6 1.81 -9.48 -14.27
C ASP A 6 2.09 -7.98 -14.47
N LEU A 7 2.22 -7.22 -13.36
CA LEU A 7 2.53 -5.81 -13.41
C LEU A 7 4.01 -5.58 -13.77
N PRO A 8 4.31 -4.64 -14.67
CA PRO A 8 5.66 -4.18 -14.93
C PRO A 8 6.35 -3.77 -13.62
N GLU A 9 7.66 -3.95 -13.53
CA GLU A 9 8.44 -3.52 -12.35
C GLU A 9 8.25 -2.02 -12.06
N ALA A 10 8.11 -1.20 -13.11
CA ALA A 10 7.79 0.22 -12.98
C ALA A 10 6.50 0.48 -12.20
N HIS A 11 5.44 -0.31 -12.44
CA HIS A 11 4.19 -0.18 -11.70
C HIS A 11 4.36 -0.61 -10.24
N ARG A 12 5.17 -1.64 -9.96
CA ARG A 12 5.44 -2.08 -8.58
C ARG A 12 6.15 -1.01 -7.79
N SER A 13 7.18 -0.39 -8.37
CA SER A 13 7.87 0.75 -7.76
C SER A 13 6.92 1.91 -7.53
N ALA A 14 6.09 2.27 -8.51
CA ALA A 14 5.09 3.33 -8.35
C ALA A 14 4.11 3.05 -7.21
N ILE A 15 3.57 1.82 -7.12
CA ILE A 15 2.67 1.41 -6.03
C ILE A 15 3.39 1.48 -4.67
N VAL A 16 4.67 1.11 -4.60
CA VAL A 16 5.47 1.20 -3.38
C VAL A 16 5.70 2.66 -2.98
N GLU A 17 6.03 3.53 -3.92
CA GLU A 17 6.18 4.97 -3.69
C GLU A 17 4.87 5.61 -3.22
N MET A 18 3.76 5.28 -3.88
CA MET A 18 2.41 5.69 -3.47
C MET A 18 2.07 5.19 -2.07
N ALA A 19 2.33 3.92 -1.76
CA ALA A 19 2.05 3.36 -0.45
C ALA A 19 2.94 3.92 0.68
N LEU A 20 4.13 4.43 0.34
CA LEU A 20 5.01 5.14 1.28
C LEU A 20 4.61 6.61 1.46
N SER A 21 3.84 7.17 0.54
CA SER A 21 3.34 8.54 0.61
C SER A 21 2.19 8.66 1.61
N ASP A 22 2.33 9.57 2.57
CA ASP A 22 1.29 9.86 3.57
C ASP A 22 0.03 10.50 2.94
N HIS A 23 0.15 10.96 1.70
CA HIS A 23 -0.91 11.69 0.98
C HIS A 23 -1.76 10.78 0.09
N ILE A 24 -1.34 9.52 -0.12
CA ILE A 24 -2.01 8.59 -1.01
C ILE A 24 -2.65 7.49 -0.20
N SER A 25 -3.93 7.23 -0.46
CA SER A 25 -4.63 6.16 0.22
C SER A 25 -4.67 4.89 -0.61
N PHE A 26 -4.95 3.76 0.05
CA PHE A 26 -5.23 2.51 -0.66
C PHE A 26 -6.43 2.61 -1.60
N GLY A 27 -7.33 3.58 -1.40
CA GLY A 27 -8.43 3.87 -2.32
C GLY A 27 -7.94 4.42 -3.65
N ASP A 28 -6.97 5.34 -3.61
CA ASP A 28 -6.36 5.93 -4.81
C ASP A 28 -5.55 4.89 -5.59
N ILE A 29 -4.75 4.08 -4.89
CA ILE A 29 -4.02 2.95 -5.49
C ILE A 29 -4.98 1.94 -6.12
N ARG A 30 -6.14 1.70 -5.50
CA ARG A 30 -7.18 0.84 -6.08
C ARG A 30 -7.83 1.47 -7.30
N ALA A 31 -8.06 2.78 -7.31
CA ALA A 31 -8.65 3.48 -8.44
C ALA A 31 -7.71 3.48 -9.66
N GLU A 32 -6.41 3.65 -9.43
CA GLU A 32 -5.39 3.72 -10.50
C GLU A 32 -4.92 2.33 -10.99
N TYR A 33 -4.66 1.40 -10.07
CA TYR A 33 -4.08 0.07 -10.39
C TYR A 33 -5.05 -1.10 -10.18
N GLY A 34 -6.27 -0.87 -9.68
CA GLY A 34 -7.21 -1.94 -9.37
C GLY A 34 -6.79 -2.80 -8.17
N LEU A 35 -5.74 -2.43 -7.43
CA LEU A 35 -5.20 -3.23 -6.34
C LEU A 35 -5.92 -2.98 -5.03
N GLN A 36 -6.32 -4.06 -4.38
CA GLN A 36 -6.88 -4.00 -3.04
C GLN A 36 -5.79 -3.77 -2.00
N GLU A 37 -6.15 -3.20 -0.85
CA GLU A 37 -5.25 -2.98 0.28
C GLU A 37 -4.47 -4.25 0.67
N LYS A 38 -5.11 -5.43 0.63
CA LYS A 38 -4.44 -6.72 0.91
C LYS A 38 -3.29 -7.00 -0.06
N GLN A 39 -3.46 -6.66 -1.34
CA GLN A 39 -2.44 -6.86 -2.37
C GLN A 39 -1.30 -5.87 -2.21
N VAL A 40 -1.59 -4.61 -1.91
CA VAL A 40 -0.57 -3.59 -1.61
C VAL A 40 0.23 -3.97 -0.36
N LYS A 41 -0.42 -4.45 0.71
CA LYS A 41 0.25 -4.97 1.91
C LYS A 41 1.16 -6.16 1.61
N ALA A 42 0.72 -7.07 0.74
CA ALA A 42 1.54 -8.20 0.31
C ALA A 42 2.78 -7.74 -0.48
N LEU A 43 2.59 -6.81 -1.43
CA LEU A 43 3.68 -6.21 -2.19
C LEU A 43 4.68 -5.51 -1.25
N MET A 44 4.20 -4.64 -0.36
CA MET A 44 5.04 -3.92 0.61
C MET A 44 5.83 -4.86 1.53
N ARG A 45 5.26 -6.01 1.89
CA ARG A 45 5.95 -7.02 2.71
C ARG A 45 7.08 -7.71 1.96
N ASP A 46 6.93 -7.88 0.65
CA ASP A 46 7.93 -8.49 -0.23
C ASP A 46 9.04 -7.50 -0.59
N THR A 47 8.68 -6.23 -0.80
CA THR A 47 9.64 -5.18 -1.20
C THR A 47 10.44 -4.62 -0.02
N LEU A 48 9.83 -4.43 1.15
CA LEU A 48 10.50 -3.81 2.31
C LEU A 48 11.17 -4.83 3.22
N ARG A 49 12.29 -4.41 3.81
CA ARG A 49 12.91 -5.16 4.92
C ARG A 49 11.92 -5.27 6.10
N PRO A 50 11.97 -6.36 6.90
CA PRO A 50 11.02 -6.60 7.99
C PRO A 50 10.88 -5.43 8.98
N ALA A 51 12.00 -4.76 9.30
CA ALA A 51 12.03 -3.61 10.19
C ALA A 51 11.30 -2.39 9.58
N SER A 52 11.55 -2.09 8.30
CA SER A 52 10.89 -1.00 7.58
C SER A 52 9.40 -1.27 7.41
N TYR A 53 9.02 -2.51 7.08
CA TYR A 53 7.63 -2.93 6.99
C TYR A 53 6.89 -2.72 8.32
N LYS A 54 7.51 -3.08 9.46
CA LYS A 54 6.92 -2.86 10.79
C LYS A 54 6.64 -1.38 11.06
N THR A 55 7.57 -0.49 10.71
CA THR A 55 7.42 0.96 10.85
C THR A 55 6.32 1.50 9.93
N TRP A 56 6.31 1.10 8.67
CA TRP A 56 5.26 1.47 7.71
C TRP A 56 3.89 0.99 8.19
N ARG A 57 3.77 -0.24 8.70
CA ARG A 57 2.51 -0.79 9.22
C ARG A 57 2.00 -0.01 10.43
N LYS A 58 2.90 0.54 11.26
CA LYS A 58 2.53 1.43 12.36
C LYS A 58 1.92 2.73 11.80
N ARG A 59 2.58 3.37 10.82
CA ARG A 59 2.06 4.57 10.15
C ARG A 59 0.70 4.35 9.49
N VAL A 60 0.54 3.26 8.73
CA VAL A 60 -0.73 2.89 8.10
C VAL A 60 -1.85 2.74 9.14
N ARG A 61 -1.55 2.13 10.29
CA ARG A 61 -2.53 2.01 11.37
C ARG A 61 -2.90 3.37 11.92
N ASP A 62 -1.90 4.20 12.24
CA ASP A 62 -2.11 5.54 12.80
C ASP A 62 -2.92 6.43 11.82
N PHE A 63 -2.65 6.34 10.53
CA PHE A 63 -3.39 7.02 9.46
C PHE A 63 -4.82 6.47 9.28
N GLY A 64 -5.01 5.15 9.41
CA GLY A 64 -6.32 4.50 9.40
C GLY A 64 -7.22 4.93 10.56
N THR A 65 -6.66 5.14 11.76
CA THR A 65 -7.40 5.63 12.93
C THR A 65 -7.96 7.05 12.73
N ARG A 66 -7.29 7.92 11.96
CA ARG A 66 -7.84 9.25 11.63
C ARG A 66 -9.14 9.19 10.84
N ARG A 67 -9.36 8.14 10.05
CA ARG A 67 -10.59 7.94 9.27
C ARG A 67 -11.71 7.23 10.03
N ALA A 68 -11.48 6.82 11.29
CA ALA A 68 -12.56 6.30 12.14
C ALA A 68 -13.52 7.42 12.64
N HIS A 69 -13.19 8.69 12.41
CA HIS A 69 -14.07 9.84 12.66
C HIS A 69 -14.77 10.33 11.38
N TYR A 70 -15.48 9.44 10.71
CA TYR A 70 -16.53 9.84 9.78
C TYR A 70 -17.74 8.95 10.02
N LYS A 71 -18.50 9.29 11.06
CA LYS A 71 -19.90 8.89 11.22
C LYS A 71 -20.69 10.11 11.65
#